data_AF-A0A9X8YQH1-F1
#
_entry.id   AF-A0A9X8YQH1-F1
#
_cell.length_a   1.000
_cell.length_b   1.000
_cell.length_c   1.000
_cell.angle_alpha   90.00
_cell.angle_beta   90.00
_cell.angle_gamma   90.00
#
_symmetry.space_group_name_H-M   'P 1'
#
loop_
_entity.id
_entity.type
_entity.pdbx_description
1 polymer ?
#
loop_
_entity_poly.entity_id
_entity_poly.type
_entity_poly.pdbx_seq_one_letter_code
_entity_poly.pdbx_strand_id
1 'polypeptide(L)' 'PAADRQQLRSLVRNAQKEKAANKPPKAYRQIFQYLRELAEAAD' A
#
# COMPACT_ATOMS: atom_id res chain seq x y z
N PRO A 1 6.90 -14.19 8.96
CA PRO A 1 7.40 -13.36 7.83
C PRO A 1 6.62 -13.62 6.52
N ALA A 2 5.30 -13.41 6.55
CA ALA A 2 4.38 -13.76 5.46
C ALA A 2 3.90 -12.55 4.63
N ALA A 3 4.27 -11.32 5.01
CA ALA A 3 3.91 -10.13 4.25
C ALA A 3 4.68 -10.08 2.92
N ASP A 4 3.96 -10.05 1.80
CA ASP A 4 4.51 -9.78 0.47
C ASP A 4 5.07 -8.34 0.40
N ARG A 5 6.34 -8.21 0.79
CA ARG A 5 7.09 -6.95 0.75
C ARG A 5 7.17 -6.38 -0.67
N GLN A 6 7.09 -7.21 -1.70
CA GLN A 6 7.15 -6.76 -3.10
C GLN A 6 5.86 -6.05 -3.48
N GLN A 7 4.70 -6.56 -3.05
CA GLN A 7 3.41 -5.88 -3.19
C GLN A 7 3.43 -4.51 -2.51
N LEU A 8 3.89 -4.43 -1.26
CA LEU A 8 3.98 -3.15 -0.53
C LEU A 8 4.89 -2.13 -1.24
N ARG A 9 6.06 -2.55 -1.73
CA ARG A 9 6.96 -1.68 -2.52
C ARG A 9 6.33 -1.18 -3.81
N SER A 10 5.48 -1.99 -4.45
CA SER A 10 4.74 -1.56 -5.64
C SER A 10 3.74 -0.45 -5.31
N LEU A 11 2.95 -0.67 -4.25
CA LEU A 11 1.95 0.28 -3.77
C LEU A 11 2.58 1.61 -3.36
N VAL A 12 3.71 1.59 -2.64
CA VAL A 12 4.43 2.80 -2.23
C VAL A 12 4.92 3.60 -3.44
N ARG A 13 5.50 2.94 -4.45
CA ARG A 13 5.92 3.63 -5.69
C ARG A 13 4.74 4.26 -6.43
N ASN A 14 3.60 3.58 -6.48
CA ASN A 14 2.39 4.12 -7.10
C ASN A 14 1.85 5.33 -6.32
N ALA A 15 1.85 5.28 -4.99
CA ALA A 15 1.45 6.40 -4.14
C ALA A 15 2.35 7.63 -4.34
N GLN A 16 3.66 7.44 -4.47
CA GLN A 16 4.60 8.51 -4.79
C GLN A 16 4.33 9.12 -6.17
N LYS A 17 4.05 8.29 -7.19
CA LYS A 17 3.69 8.76 -8.54
C LYS A 17 2.36 9.51 -8.56
N GLU A 18 1.34 9.02 -7.85
CA GLU A 18 0.04 9.68 -7.74
C GLU A 18 0.19 11.05 -7.07
N LYS A 19 0.94 11.12 -5.97
CA LYS A 19 1.24 12.37 -5.27
C LYS A 19 1.97 13.37 -6.18
N ALA A 20 3.00 12.92 -6.90
CA ALA A 20 3.74 13.77 -7.82
C ALA A 20 2.88 14.28 -8.98
N ALA A 21 1.90 13.48 -9.42
CA ALA A 21 0.99 13.84 -10.51
C ALA A 21 -0.30 14.53 -10.05
N ASN A 22 -0.44 14.90 -8.76
CA ASN A 22 -1.68 15.42 -8.15
C ASN A 22 -2.92 14.57 -8.47
N LYS A 23 -2.73 13.24 -8.61
CA LYS A 23 -3.82 12.30 -8.85
C LYS A 23 -4.51 11.94 -7.53
N PRO A 24 -5.78 11.49 -7.59
CA PRO A 24 -6.46 10.97 -6.42
C PRO A 24 -5.64 9.87 -5.72
N PRO A 25 -5.56 9.86 -4.37
CA PRO A 25 -4.68 8.96 -3.60
C PRO A 25 -5.28 7.56 -3.49
N LYS A 26 -5.33 6.83 -4.60
CA LYS A 26 -5.85 5.45 -4.66
C LYS A 26 -4.86 4.48 -4.04
N ALA A 27 -3.58 4.60 -4.38
CA ALA A 27 -2.53 3.73 -3.86
C ALA A 27 -2.36 3.88 -2.34
N TYR A 28 -2.52 5.09 -1.79
CA TYR A 28 -2.53 5.31 -0.34
C TYR A 28 -3.65 4.52 0.37
N ARG A 29 -4.86 4.50 -0.19
CA ARG A 29 -5.98 3.71 0.35
C ARG A 29 -5.68 2.20 0.30
N GLN A 30 -5.07 1.73 -0.78
CA GLN A 30 -4.66 0.33 -0.93
C GLN A 30 -3.55 -0.07 0.05
N ILE A 31 -2.59 0.82 0.34
CA ILE A 31 -1.57 0.57 1.38
C ILE A 31 -2.24 0.38 2.74
N PHE A 32 -3.20 1.24 3.09
CA PHE A 32 -3.90 1.13 4.37
C PHE A 32 -4.68 -0.18 4.50
N GLN A 33 -5.45 -0.56 3.47
CA GLN A 33 -6.16 -1.85 3.46
C GLN A 33 -5.20 -3.03 3.61
N TYR A 34 -4.12 -3.06 2.84
CA TYR A 34 -3.13 -4.11 2.90
C TYR A 34 -2.48 -4.22 4.29
N LEU A 35 -2.13 -3.10 4.91
CA LEU A 35 -1.56 -3.10 6.26
C LEU A 35 -2.59 -3.56 7.31
N ARG A 36 -3.87 -3.21 7.13
CA ARG A 36 -4.95 -3.66 8.03
C ARG A 36 -5.18 -5.16 7.92
N GLU A 37 -5.23 -5.70 6.70
CA GLU A 37 -5.34 -7.15 6.44
C GLU A 37 -4.16 -7.92 7.04
N LEU A 38 -2.94 -7.39 6.90
CA LEU A 38 -1.77 -8.00 7.52
C LEU A 38 -1.79 -7.96 9.04
N ALA A 39 -2.35 -6.91 9.64
CA ALA A 39 -2.53 -6.81 11.09
C ALA A 39 -3.58 -7.82 11.56
N GLU A 40 -4.75 -7.87 10.90
CA GLU A 40 -5.83 -8.83 11.18
C GLU A 40 -5.39 -10.30 10.99
N ALA A 41 -4.53 -10.58 10.03
CA ALA A 41 -4.00 -11.94 9.80
C ALA A 41 -2.84 -12.33 10.73
N ALA A 42 -2.31 -11.38 11.51
CA ALA A 42 -1.25 -11.62 12.49
C ALA A 42 -1.78 -11.85 13.92
N ASP A 43 -3.06 -11.56 14.16
CA ASP A 43 -3.84 -11.96 15.34
C ASP A 43 -4.39 -13.39 15.20
#